data_AF-A0A7T5BLT2-F1
#
_entry.id   AF-A0A7T5BLT2-F1
#
_cell.length_a   1.000
_cell.length_b   1.000
_cell.length_c   1.000
_cell.angle_alpha   90.00
_cell.angle_beta   90.00
_cell.angle_gamma   90.00
#
_symmetry.space_group_name_H-M   'P 1'
#
loop_
_entity.id
_entity.type
_entity.pdbx_description
1 polymer ?
#
loop_
_entity_poly.entity_id
_entity_poly.type
_entity_poly.pdbx_seq_one_letter_code
_entity_poly.pdbx_strand_id
1 'polypeptide(L)'
;MVVSLAATVGNSQANGRSQDVKGSSCHHVPVPTDASRHRPGVTAVEIVGGPEPLTVGLVAHDDGWAAVFRAHRRRILEALLASGAPAPVVEHIGSTAVPGLAAKPIVDIAVGVADVTDEGTYLDPLLAAGYELRVREPGHRLVRTPERDVHVHVYGRGAPEIDAYLLLRDHLRVDAADRALYEATKRRLMARRWDDMNAYSDAKTAVIAAIAERARLRRDG
;
A
#
# COMPACT_ATOMS: atom_id res chain seq x y z
N MET A 1 -13.20 1.11 -3.85
CA MET A 1 -12.70 -0.28 -3.77
C MET A 1 -11.24 -0.31 -4.14
N VAL A 2 -10.39 -0.43 -3.13
CA VAL A 2 -8.95 -0.58 -3.25
C VAL A 2 -8.73 -2.07 -3.51
N VAL A 3 -8.63 -2.46 -4.78
CA VAL A 3 -8.14 -3.81 -5.11
C VAL A 3 -6.65 -3.75 -4.79
N SER A 4 -6.28 -4.27 -3.61
CA SER A 4 -4.89 -4.38 -3.19
C SER A 4 -4.16 -5.22 -4.23
N LEU A 5 -3.13 -4.66 -4.85
CA LEU A 5 -2.27 -5.37 -5.82
C LEU A 5 -1.65 -6.63 -5.19
N ALA A 6 -1.54 -6.63 -3.86
CA ALA A 6 -1.10 -7.71 -2.99
C ALA A 6 -1.77 -9.07 -3.27
N ALA A 7 -3.08 -9.08 -3.51
CA ALA A 7 -3.84 -10.32 -3.68
C ALA A 7 -3.53 -11.05 -5.00
N THR A 8 -2.79 -10.42 -5.91
CA THR A 8 -2.46 -10.98 -7.24
C THR A 8 -1.11 -11.70 -7.26
N VAL A 9 -0.24 -11.50 -6.26
CA VAL A 9 1.15 -11.98 -6.30
C VAL A 9 1.55 -12.55 -4.93
N GLY A 10 1.05 -13.74 -4.60
CA GLY A 10 1.59 -14.57 -3.51
C GLY A 10 1.66 -16.02 -3.99
N ASN A 11 2.49 -16.91 -3.47
CA ASN A 11 3.55 -16.88 -2.47
C ASN A 11 4.18 -18.28 -2.56
N SER A 12 5.51 -18.44 -2.56
CA SER A 12 6.16 -19.75 -2.36
C SER A 12 7.02 -19.68 -1.11
N GLN A 13 6.47 -20.20 0.00
CA GLN A 13 7.22 -20.34 1.24
C GLN A 13 8.09 -21.61 1.23
N ALA A 14 9.35 -21.44 1.60
CA ALA A 14 10.28 -22.50 1.99
C ALA A 14 10.29 -22.62 3.52
N ASN A 15 10.22 -23.85 4.03
CA ASN A 15 10.20 -24.19 5.45
C ASN A 15 11.63 -24.36 6.01
N GLY A 16 11.83 -23.97 7.26
CA GLY A 16 13.14 -23.67 7.86
C GLY A 16 13.91 -24.82 8.53
N ARG A 17 14.99 -24.44 9.25
CA ARG A 17 15.46 -24.97 10.55
C ARG A 17 16.79 -24.34 10.97
N SER A 18 16.89 -23.85 12.21
CA SER A 18 18.13 -23.75 13.01
C SER A 18 17.72 -23.50 14.47
N GLN A 19 17.85 -24.48 15.37
CA GLN A 19 18.99 -24.78 16.28
C GLN A 19 19.30 -23.70 17.35
N ASP A 20 19.18 -24.15 18.60
CA ASP A 20 19.40 -23.45 19.87
C ASP A 20 20.89 -23.19 20.18
N VAL A 21 21.19 -22.03 20.76
CA VAL A 21 22.37 -21.83 21.63
C VAL A 21 22.03 -20.89 22.80
N LYS A 22 22.37 -21.33 24.02
CA LYS A 22 22.27 -20.60 25.30
C LYS A 22 23.42 -19.62 25.49
N GLY A 23 23.19 -18.48 26.18
CA GLY A 23 24.28 -17.71 26.76
C GLY A 23 23.94 -16.36 27.41
N SER A 24 24.04 -16.34 28.75
CA SER A 24 24.44 -15.24 29.66
C SER A 24 23.62 -13.95 29.84
N SER A 25 23.37 -13.70 31.13
CA SER A 25 22.65 -12.59 31.76
C SER A 25 23.52 -11.34 31.92
N CYS A 26 22.95 -10.17 31.58
CA CYS A 26 23.37 -8.86 32.06
C CYS A 26 22.11 -8.10 32.51
N HIS A 27 22.17 -7.48 33.69
CA HIS A 27 21.04 -6.78 34.31
C HIS A 27 20.55 -5.62 33.45
N HIS A 28 19.35 -5.76 32.88
CA HIS A 28 18.60 -4.70 32.23
C HIS A 28 17.47 -4.26 33.17
N VAL A 29 17.44 -2.98 33.52
CA VAL A 29 16.31 -2.37 34.24
C VAL A 29 15.08 -2.44 33.32
N PRO A 30 13.97 -3.09 33.71
CA PRO A 30 12.84 -3.27 32.82
C PRO A 30 12.14 -1.94 32.57
N VAL A 31 12.14 -1.50 31.31
CA VAL A 31 11.16 -0.53 30.79
C VAL A 31 9.79 -1.22 30.87
N PRO A 32 8.72 -0.58 31.39
CA PRO A 32 7.40 -1.20 31.42
C PRO A 32 6.93 -1.46 29.98
N THR A 33 7.00 -2.71 29.54
CA THR A 33 6.35 -3.17 28.31
C THR A 33 4.89 -3.33 28.61
N ASP A 34 4.13 -2.29 28.28
CA ASP A 34 2.68 -2.33 28.28
C ASP A 34 2.20 -3.31 27.19
N ALA A 35 1.92 -4.54 27.60
CA ALA A 35 1.42 -5.64 26.77
C ALA A 35 0.04 -5.34 26.13
N SER A 36 -0.55 -4.17 26.37
CA SER A 36 -1.81 -3.73 25.78
C SER A 36 -1.67 -3.09 24.39
N ARG A 37 -0.45 -2.76 23.94
CA ARG A 37 -0.18 -2.11 22.64
C ARG A 37 -0.26 -3.07 21.45
N HIS A 38 0.09 -4.33 21.68
CA HIS A 38 0.10 -5.36 20.63
C HIS A 38 -1.31 -5.94 20.50
N ARG A 39 -2.06 -5.49 19.50
CA ARG A 39 -3.30 -6.19 19.13
C ARG A 39 -2.93 -7.47 18.38
N PRO A 40 -3.45 -8.64 18.77
CA PRO A 40 -3.27 -9.85 17.98
C PRO A 40 -3.75 -9.57 16.54
N GLY A 41 -2.97 -10.01 15.56
CA GLY A 41 -3.20 -9.69 14.16
C GLY A 41 -4.66 -9.92 13.75
N VAL A 42 -5.24 -8.96 13.02
CA VAL A 42 -6.63 -9.07 12.54
C VAL A 42 -6.72 -10.28 11.62
N THR A 43 -7.75 -11.11 11.79
CA THR A 43 -7.96 -12.36 11.02
C THR A 43 -8.88 -12.19 9.81
N ALA A 44 -9.56 -11.03 9.69
CA ALA A 44 -10.51 -10.72 8.63
C ALA A 44 -10.41 -9.24 8.22
N VAL A 45 -11.00 -8.88 7.07
CA VAL A 45 -11.04 -7.49 6.58
C VAL A 45 -12.08 -6.69 7.36
N GLU A 46 -11.65 -5.62 8.02
CA GLU A 46 -12.48 -4.61 8.67
C GLU A 46 -12.51 -3.34 7.80
N ILE A 47 -13.71 -2.90 7.42
CA ILE A 47 -13.96 -1.70 6.62
C ILE A 47 -14.62 -0.65 7.52
N VAL A 48 -13.83 0.28 8.06
CA VAL A 48 -14.33 1.35 8.95
C VAL A 48 -15.25 2.28 8.15
N GLY A 49 -16.49 2.46 8.61
CA GLY A 49 -17.51 3.25 7.91
C GLY A 49 -18.30 2.53 6.80
N GLY A 50 -18.10 1.21 6.62
CA GLY A 50 -18.86 0.41 5.66
C GLY A 50 -18.49 0.65 4.19
N PRO A 51 -19.16 -0.01 3.22
CA PRO A 51 -18.89 0.18 1.80
C PRO A 51 -19.34 1.56 1.31
N GLU A 52 -18.50 2.24 0.52
CA GLU A 52 -18.80 3.57 -0.02
C GLU A 52 -18.79 3.54 -1.57
N PRO A 53 -19.81 4.12 -2.23
CA PRO A 53 -19.84 4.23 -3.68
C PRO A 53 -18.73 5.17 -4.17
N LEU A 54 -18.12 4.80 -5.28
CA LEU A 54 -17.01 5.53 -5.85
C LEU A 54 -17.56 6.56 -6.85
N THR A 55 -17.62 7.82 -6.43
CA THR A 55 -18.30 8.90 -7.17
C THR A 55 -17.42 9.58 -8.21
N VAL A 56 -16.12 9.32 -8.21
CA VAL A 56 -15.14 10.05 -9.05
C VAL A 56 -14.61 9.18 -10.21
N GLY A 57 -14.69 9.74 -11.42
CA GLY A 57 -14.20 9.16 -12.67
C GLY A 57 -12.67 9.24 -12.84
N LEU A 58 -12.17 8.74 -13.97
CA LEU A 58 -10.78 8.99 -14.38
C LEU A 58 -10.65 10.41 -14.92
N VAL A 59 -9.61 11.11 -14.47
CA VAL A 59 -9.17 12.40 -15.02
C VAL A 59 -7.85 12.22 -15.76
N ALA A 60 -7.52 13.19 -16.63
CA ALA A 60 -6.19 13.26 -17.23
C ALA A 60 -5.10 13.34 -16.14
N HIS A 61 -3.87 13.00 -16.50
CA HIS A 61 -2.76 13.14 -15.57
C HIS A 61 -2.62 14.60 -15.11
N ASP A 62 -2.37 14.78 -13.81
CA ASP A 62 -2.12 16.07 -13.18
C ASP A 62 -0.70 16.07 -12.58
N ASP A 63 0.17 16.95 -13.07
CA ASP A 63 1.55 17.10 -12.60
C ASP A 63 1.62 17.53 -11.11
N GLY A 64 0.52 18.10 -10.58
CA GLY A 64 0.33 18.44 -9.18
C GLY A 64 0.34 17.24 -8.24
N TRP A 65 0.01 16.02 -8.70
CA TRP A 65 0.00 14.82 -7.86
C TRP A 65 1.37 14.50 -7.25
N ALA A 66 2.46 14.78 -7.96
CA ALA A 66 3.80 14.62 -7.41
C ALA A 66 4.07 15.60 -6.25
N ALA A 67 3.50 16.81 -6.31
CA ALA A 67 3.62 17.79 -5.24
C ALA A 67 2.80 17.38 -4.00
N VAL A 68 1.56 16.90 -4.22
CA VAL A 68 0.70 16.33 -3.17
C VAL A 68 1.42 15.18 -2.47
N PHE A 69 1.97 14.22 -3.23
CA PHE A 69 2.76 13.14 -2.66
C PHE A 69 3.92 13.65 -1.80
N ARG A 70 4.73 14.59 -2.29
CA ARG A 70 5.88 15.13 -1.53
C ARG A 70 5.44 15.78 -0.22
N ALA A 71 4.32 16.50 -0.21
CA ALA A 71 3.77 17.11 0.99
C ALA A 71 3.34 16.05 2.02
N HIS A 72 2.60 15.02 1.59
CA HIS A 72 2.17 13.94 2.48
C HIS A 72 3.33 13.05 2.92
N ARG A 73 4.33 12.79 2.07
CA ARG A 73 5.56 12.08 2.44
C ARG A 73 6.25 12.78 3.60
N ARG A 74 6.38 14.11 3.55
CA ARG A 74 6.97 14.89 4.64
C ARG A 74 6.13 14.77 5.92
N ARG A 75 4.81 14.96 5.84
CA ARG A 75 3.88 14.81 6.98
C ARG A 75 3.99 13.43 7.65
N ILE A 76 4.04 12.36 6.85
CA ILE A 76 4.17 10.99 7.34
C ILE A 76 5.52 10.78 8.04
N LEU A 77 6.61 11.24 7.42
CA LEU A 77 7.95 11.14 8.02
C LEU A 77 8.05 11.89 9.34
N GLU A 78 7.52 13.11 9.40
CA GLU A 78 7.49 13.92 10.63
C GLU A 78 6.71 13.21 11.74
N ALA A 79 5.53 12.67 11.44
CA ALA A 79 4.70 11.94 12.41
C ALA A 79 5.40 10.68 12.95
N LEU A 80 6.00 9.87 12.07
CA LEU A 80 6.59 8.58 12.44
C LEU A 80 7.98 8.72 13.08
N LEU A 81 8.79 9.70 12.69
CA LEU A 81 10.09 9.94 13.33
C LEU A 81 9.92 10.52 14.74
N ALA A 82 8.90 11.35 14.96
CA ALA A 82 8.60 11.91 16.28
C ALA A 82 8.19 10.83 17.30
N SER A 83 7.65 9.69 16.87
CA SER A 83 7.31 8.56 17.75
C SER A 83 8.49 7.65 18.09
N GLY A 84 9.69 7.94 17.54
CA GLY A 84 10.88 7.10 17.71
C GLY A 84 10.89 5.85 16.82
N ALA A 85 9.99 5.75 15.84
CA ALA A 85 9.99 4.65 14.90
C ALA A 85 11.22 4.69 13.97
N PRO A 86 11.75 3.53 13.53
CA PRO A 86 12.79 3.49 12.50
C PRO A 86 12.33 4.20 11.23
N ALA A 87 13.24 4.90 10.56
CA ALA A 87 12.94 5.69 9.35
C ALA A 87 12.15 4.87 8.32
N PRO A 88 10.87 5.17 8.08
CA PRO A 88 10.00 4.33 7.26
C PRO A 88 10.35 4.44 5.78
N VAL A 89 10.07 3.38 5.01
CA VAL A 89 9.99 3.50 3.55
C VAL A 89 8.71 4.23 3.22
N VAL A 90 8.76 5.27 2.38
CA VAL A 90 7.58 6.05 1.97
C VAL A 90 7.64 6.32 0.47
N GLU A 91 6.76 5.67 -0.28
CA GLU A 91 6.79 5.60 -1.74
C GLU A 91 5.47 6.07 -2.36
N HIS A 92 5.57 6.82 -3.46
CA HIS A 92 4.40 7.16 -4.29
C HIS A 92 4.08 5.94 -5.13
N ILE A 93 2.88 5.39 -4.98
CA ILE A 93 2.42 4.21 -5.70
C ILE A 93 1.14 4.53 -6.50
N GLY A 94 0.61 3.53 -7.19
CA GLY A 94 -0.63 3.67 -7.94
C GLY A 94 -0.49 4.48 -9.23
N SER A 95 -1.64 4.78 -9.85
CA SER A 95 -1.66 5.42 -11.18
C SER A 95 -1.20 6.88 -11.14
N THR A 96 -1.44 7.59 -10.05
CA THR A 96 -1.04 9.01 -9.91
C THR A 96 0.47 9.19 -9.80
N ALA A 97 1.22 8.11 -9.54
CA ALA A 97 2.68 8.10 -9.57
C ALA A 97 3.29 7.96 -10.98
N VAL A 98 2.47 7.77 -12.02
CA VAL A 98 2.92 7.55 -13.41
C VAL A 98 2.59 8.78 -14.26
N PRO A 99 3.59 9.56 -14.69
CA PRO A 99 3.37 10.69 -15.60
C PRO A 99 2.63 10.29 -16.87
N GLY A 100 1.67 11.12 -17.27
CA GLY A 100 0.85 10.91 -18.47
C GLY A 100 -0.19 9.79 -18.38
N LEU A 101 -0.37 9.15 -17.21
CA LEU A 101 -1.41 8.12 -17.01
C LEU A 101 -2.67 8.74 -16.39
N ALA A 102 -3.81 8.60 -17.06
CA ALA A 102 -5.10 8.99 -16.49
C ALA A 102 -5.43 8.16 -15.24
N ALA A 103 -5.91 8.81 -14.19
CA ALA A 103 -6.13 8.17 -12.91
C ALA A 103 -7.38 8.73 -12.23
N LYS A 104 -7.83 8.04 -11.18
CA LYS A 104 -8.68 8.68 -10.18
C LYS A 104 -7.79 9.69 -9.45
N PRO A 105 -8.29 10.89 -9.10
CA PRO A 105 -7.49 11.92 -8.43
C PRO A 105 -7.31 11.56 -6.95
N ILE A 106 -6.65 10.43 -6.69
CA ILE A 106 -6.33 9.92 -5.36
C ILE A 106 -4.85 9.55 -5.37
N VAL A 107 -4.07 10.18 -4.49
CA VAL A 107 -2.65 9.88 -4.32
C VAL A 107 -2.51 8.68 -3.38
N ASP A 108 -2.03 7.56 -3.92
CA ASP A 108 -1.76 6.36 -3.12
C ASP A 108 -0.29 6.35 -2.67
N ILE A 109 -0.06 6.11 -1.38
CA ILE A 109 1.26 6.10 -0.74
C ILE A 109 1.46 4.75 -0.06
N ALA A 110 2.61 4.11 -0.28
CA ALA A 110 3.01 2.93 0.49
C ALA A 110 3.98 3.33 1.60
N VAL A 111 3.73 2.83 2.81
CA VAL A 111 4.56 3.02 3.99
C VAL A 111 4.98 1.67 4.56
N GLY A 112 6.29 1.45 4.69
CA GLY A 112 6.86 0.26 5.33
C GLY A 112 7.26 0.53 6.79
N VAL A 113 6.58 -0.11 7.74
CA VAL A 113 6.85 -0.02 9.19
C VAL A 113 7.52 -1.29 9.73
N ALA A 114 8.15 -1.22 10.90
CA ALA A 114 8.85 -2.38 11.46
C ALA A 114 7.91 -3.56 11.75
N ASP A 115 6.79 -3.29 12.41
CA ASP A 115 5.74 -4.26 12.68
C ASP A 115 4.38 -3.60 12.40
N VAL A 116 3.67 -4.12 11.40
CA VAL A 116 2.35 -3.60 11.01
C VAL A 116 1.27 -3.96 12.05
N THR A 117 1.51 -4.94 12.92
CA THR A 117 0.59 -5.31 14.01
C THR A 117 0.71 -4.43 15.24
N ASP A 118 1.84 -3.75 15.43
CA ASP A 118 2.06 -2.77 16.51
C ASP A 118 1.53 -1.39 16.10
N GLU A 119 0.20 -1.29 15.99
CA GLU A 119 -0.52 -0.07 15.57
C GLU A 119 -0.15 1.16 16.41
N GLY A 120 0.20 1.00 17.69
CA GLY A 120 0.59 2.14 18.53
C GLY A 120 1.85 2.87 18.06
N THR A 121 2.73 2.21 17.31
CA THR A 121 3.99 2.83 16.84
C THR A 121 3.81 3.72 15.61
N TYR A 122 2.75 3.51 14.83
CA TYR A 122 2.56 4.19 13.55
C TYR A 122 1.14 4.70 13.31
N LEU A 123 0.10 3.97 13.73
CA LEU A 123 -1.28 4.35 13.48
C LEU A 123 -1.63 5.57 14.32
N ASP A 124 -1.35 5.57 15.62
CA ASP A 124 -1.66 6.71 16.49
C ASP A 124 -0.98 8.02 16.01
N PRO A 125 0.32 8.04 15.66
CA PRO A 125 0.93 9.21 15.03
C PRO A 125 0.28 9.63 13.70
N LEU A 126 -0.13 8.69 12.85
CA LEU A 126 -0.82 9.01 11.59
C LEU A 126 -2.21 9.60 11.86
N LEU A 127 -2.96 9.07 12.83
CA LEU A 127 -4.26 9.64 13.22
C LEU A 127 -4.07 11.07 13.76
N ALA A 128 -3.07 11.30 14.60
CA ALA A 128 -2.72 12.63 15.11
C ALA A 128 -2.29 13.59 13.98
N ALA A 129 -1.73 13.09 12.88
CA ALA A 129 -1.37 13.86 11.70
C ALA A 129 -2.56 14.16 10.76
N GLY A 130 -3.79 13.80 11.15
CA GLY A 130 -5.02 14.11 10.43
C GLY A 130 -5.44 13.05 9.41
N TYR A 131 -4.97 11.81 9.55
CA TYR A 131 -5.48 10.68 8.77
C TYR A 131 -6.60 9.94 9.51
N GLU A 132 -7.45 9.26 8.76
CA GLU A 132 -8.52 8.41 9.26
C GLU A 132 -8.25 6.96 8.85
N LEU A 133 -8.37 6.04 9.79
CA LEU A 133 -8.30 4.62 9.47
C LEU A 133 -9.51 4.18 8.65
N ARG A 134 -9.23 3.46 7.56
CA ARG A 134 -10.24 2.97 6.62
C ARG A 134 -10.34 1.47 6.53
N VAL A 135 -9.20 0.76 6.53
CA VAL A 135 -9.14 -0.70 6.42
C VAL A 135 -8.17 -1.25 7.45
N ARG A 136 -8.57 -2.32 8.13
CA ARG A 136 -7.63 -3.26 8.77
C ARG A 136 -7.81 -4.63 8.17
N GLU A 137 -6.73 -5.25 7.75
CA GLU A 137 -6.70 -6.64 7.31
C GLU A 137 -5.35 -7.29 7.66
N PRO A 138 -5.21 -8.62 7.60
CA PRO A 138 -3.95 -9.28 7.88
C PRO A 138 -2.80 -8.64 7.07
N GLY A 139 -1.78 -8.15 7.77
CA GLY A 139 -0.58 -7.57 7.14
C GLY A 139 -0.74 -6.16 6.53
N HIS A 140 -1.93 -5.54 6.55
CA HIS A 140 -2.17 -4.29 5.85
C HIS A 140 -3.19 -3.37 6.54
N ARG A 141 -2.82 -2.10 6.70
CA ARG A 141 -3.73 -1.04 7.15
C ARG A 141 -3.84 0.02 6.06
N LEU A 142 -5.02 0.58 5.88
CA LEU A 142 -5.24 1.74 5.03
C LEU A 142 -5.71 2.90 5.89
N VAL A 143 -4.96 4.01 5.91
CA VAL A 143 -5.45 5.30 6.40
C VAL A 143 -5.65 6.26 5.22
N ARG A 144 -6.48 7.28 5.38
CA ARG A 144 -6.77 8.26 4.32
C ARG A 144 -6.99 9.66 4.87
N THR A 145 -6.96 10.67 4.01
CA THR A 145 -7.45 12.02 4.36
C THR A 145 -8.98 12.03 4.46
N PRO A 146 -9.57 12.94 5.27
CA PRO A 146 -11.03 13.16 5.29
C PRO A 146 -11.62 13.49 3.91
N GLU A 147 -10.85 14.20 3.08
CA GLU A 147 -11.19 14.56 1.69
C GLU A 147 -11.13 13.36 0.73
N ARG A 148 -10.54 12.24 1.17
CA ARG A 148 -10.42 10.97 0.42
C ARG A 148 -9.60 11.08 -0.87
N ASP A 149 -8.76 12.11 -0.94
CA ASP A 149 -7.85 12.41 -2.05
C ASP A 149 -6.44 11.83 -1.82
N VAL A 150 -6.16 11.30 -0.62
CA VAL A 150 -4.90 10.60 -0.32
C VAL A 150 -5.19 9.32 0.47
N HIS A 151 -4.54 8.25 0.02
CA HIS A 151 -4.54 6.94 0.66
C HIS A 151 -3.12 6.58 1.09
N VAL A 152 -2.97 6.08 2.31
CA VAL A 152 -1.71 5.61 2.87
C VAL A 152 -1.87 4.15 3.26
N HIS A 153 -1.26 3.29 2.48
CA HIS A 153 -1.16 1.86 2.70
C HIS A 153 0.03 1.57 3.59
N VAL A 154 -0.21 0.98 4.74
CA VAL A 154 0.82 0.61 5.70
C VAL A 154 1.01 -0.90 5.67
N TYR A 155 2.24 -1.32 5.43
CA TYR A 155 2.68 -2.72 5.40
C TYR A 155 3.89 -2.91 6.31
N GLY A 156 4.22 -4.17 6.62
CA GLY A 156 5.52 -4.51 7.19
C GLY A 156 6.67 -4.12 6.26
N ARG A 157 7.83 -3.79 6.82
CA ARG A 157 9.03 -3.48 6.05
C ARG A 157 9.44 -4.71 5.23
N GLY A 158 9.72 -4.50 3.94
CA GLY A 158 10.05 -5.59 3.02
C GLY A 158 8.84 -6.41 2.58
N ALA A 159 7.62 -5.93 2.82
CA ALA A 159 6.41 -6.56 2.31
C ALA A 159 6.42 -6.60 0.76
N PRO A 160 6.23 -7.79 0.15
CA PRO A 160 6.27 -7.96 -1.31
C PRO A 160 5.22 -7.10 -2.05
N GLU A 161 4.18 -6.66 -1.35
CA GLU A 161 3.17 -5.73 -1.82
C GLU A 161 3.78 -4.40 -2.26
N ILE A 162 4.72 -3.86 -1.48
CA ILE A 162 5.40 -2.61 -1.81
C ILE A 162 6.20 -2.82 -3.10
N ASP A 163 6.99 -3.88 -3.18
CA ASP A 163 7.80 -4.19 -4.37
C ASP A 163 6.94 -4.39 -5.61
N ALA A 164 5.78 -5.04 -5.49
CA ALA A 164 4.84 -5.21 -6.59
C ALA A 164 4.31 -3.86 -7.11
N TYR A 165 3.99 -2.92 -6.21
CA TYR A 165 3.57 -1.57 -6.60
C TYR A 165 4.70 -0.81 -7.31
N LEU A 166 5.93 -0.89 -6.78
CA LEU A 166 7.09 -0.21 -7.36
C LEU A 166 7.45 -0.79 -8.73
N LEU A 167 7.44 -2.12 -8.87
CA LEU A 167 7.66 -2.82 -10.13
C LEU A 167 6.69 -2.33 -11.22
N LEU A 168 5.39 -2.33 -10.91
CA LEU A 168 4.37 -1.87 -11.84
C LEU A 168 4.54 -0.38 -12.17
N ARG A 169 4.70 0.48 -11.16
CA ARG A 169 4.88 1.93 -11.34
C ARG A 169 6.06 2.23 -12.25
N ASP A 170 7.23 1.67 -11.93
CA ASP A 170 8.47 1.97 -12.62
C ASP A 170 8.42 1.48 -14.07
N HIS A 171 7.82 0.32 -14.31
CA HIS A 171 7.60 -0.18 -15.68
C HIS A 171 6.66 0.73 -16.48
N LEU A 172 5.52 1.14 -15.91
CA LEU A 172 4.56 2.02 -16.60
C LEU A 172 5.12 3.43 -16.86
N ARG A 173 6.15 3.87 -16.13
CA ARG A 173 6.85 5.13 -16.40
C ARG A 173 7.65 5.07 -17.70
N VAL A 174 8.27 3.92 -17.99
CA VAL A 174 9.16 3.75 -19.15
C VAL A 174 8.49 3.08 -20.35
N ASP A 175 7.43 2.31 -20.15
CA ASP A 175 6.73 1.58 -21.20
C ASP A 175 5.44 2.29 -21.63
N ALA A 176 5.50 3.02 -22.74
CA ALA A 176 4.34 3.74 -23.25
C ALA A 176 3.20 2.81 -23.72
N ALA A 177 3.53 1.62 -24.25
CA ALA A 177 2.54 0.68 -24.74
C ALA A 177 1.76 0.04 -23.58
N ASP A 178 2.46 -0.40 -22.53
CA ASP A 178 1.82 -0.96 -21.35
C ASP A 178 1.08 0.11 -20.53
N ARG A 179 1.57 1.35 -20.51
CA ARG A 179 0.83 2.48 -19.95
C ARG A 179 -0.49 2.70 -20.67
N ALA A 180 -0.50 2.70 -22.00
CA ALA A 180 -1.72 2.84 -22.80
C ALA A 180 -2.68 1.66 -22.61
N LEU A 181 -2.18 0.43 -22.59
CA LEU A 181 -2.97 -0.79 -22.33
C LEU A 181 -3.64 -0.74 -20.95
N TYR A 182 -2.88 -0.34 -19.93
CA TYR A 182 -3.36 -0.21 -18.57
C TYR A 182 -4.46 0.85 -18.45
N GLU A 183 -4.27 2.01 -19.08
CA GLU A 183 -5.29 3.06 -19.13
C GLU A 183 -6.56 2.62 -19.84
N ALA A 184 -6.43 2.06 -21.05
CA ALA A 184 -7.57 1.57 -21.83
C ALA A 184 -8.37 0.51 -21.07
N THR A 185 -7.67 -0.36 -20.33
CA THR A 185 -8.30 -1.34 -19.44
C THR A 185 -9.08 -0.64 -18.33
N LYS A 186 -8.49 0.32 -17.60
CA LYS A 186 -9.22 1.07 -16.55
C LYS A 186 -10.48 1.75 -17.10
N ARG A 187 -10.38 2.41 -18.26
CA ARG A 187 -11.52 3.05 -18.93
C ARG A 187 -12.62 2.05 -19.27
N ARG A 188 -12.26 0.92 -19.89
CA ARG A 188 -13.19 -0.16 -20.23
C ARG A 188 -13.87 -0.74 -18.99
N LEU A 189 -13.12 -0.97 -17.91
CA LEU A 189 -13.67 -1.50 -16.66
C LEU A 189 -14.65 -0.51 -16.00
N MET A 190 -14.37 0.80 -16.06
CA MET A 190 -15.25 1.82 -15.49
C MET A 190 -16.50 2.12 -16.32
N ALA A 191 -16.46 1.85 -17.63
CA ALA A 191 -17.61 2.04 -18.51
C ALA A 191 -18.67 0.92 -18.41
N ARG A 192 -18.34 -0.21 -17.79
CA ARG A 192 -19.26 -1.34 -17.62
C ARG A 192 -19.93 -1.29 -16.24
N ARG A 193 -21.22 -1.64 -16.20
CA ARG A 193 -21.83 -2.11 -14.95
C ARG A 193 -21.40 -3.55 -14.73
N TRP A 194 -21.06 -3.87 -13.49
CA TRP A 194 -20.64 -5.20 -13.08
C TRP A 194 -21.67 -5.70 -12.09
N ASP A 195 -22.34 -6.80 -12.42
CA ASP A 195 -23.29 -7.46 -11.53
C ASP A 195 -22.55 -8.31 -10.49
N ASP A 196 -21.28 -8.62 -10.76
CA ASP A 196 -20.35 -9.34 -9.89
C ASP A 196 -19.03 -8.58 -9.75
N MET A 197 -18.68 -8.27 -8.50
CA MET A 197 -17.45 -7.54 -8.17
C MET A 197 -16.20 -8.40 -8.35
N ASN A 198 -16.32 -9.73 -8.31
CA ASN A 198 -15.22 -10.65 -8.58
C ASN A 198 -14.81 -10.57 -10.05
N ALA A 199 -15.77 -10.58 -10.97
CA ALA A 199 -15.50 -10.40 -12.40
C ALA A 199 -14.79 -9.08 -12.73
N TYR A 200 -15.13 -7.99 -12.02
CA TYR A 200 -14.42 -6.70 -12.14
C TYR A 200 -12.97 -6.81 -11.67
N SER A 201 -12.76 -7.47 -10.52
CA SER A 201 -11.43 -7.69 -9.94
C SER A 201 -10.57 -8.53 -10.88
N ASP A 202 -11.06 -9.67 -11.34
CA ASP A 202 -10.33 -10.62 -12.19
C ASP A 202 -9.87 -9.99 -13.51
N ALA A 203 -10.76 -9.22 -14.15
CA ALA A 203 -10.44 -8.55 -15.41
C ALA A 203 -9.33 -7.49 -15.24
N LYS A 204 -9.24 -6.85 -14.07
CA LYS A 204 -8.16 -5.91 -13.73
C LYS A 204 -6.87 -6.68 -13.39
N THR A 205 -7.00 -7.75 -12.61
CA THR A 205 -5.92 -8.63 -12.14
C THR A 205 -5.13 -9.20 -13.32
N ALA A 206 -5.80 -9.75 -14.34
CA ALA A 206 -5.14 -10.38 -15.48
C ALA A 206 -4.22 -9.42 -16.24
N VAL A 207 -4.67 -8.18 -16.49
CA VAL A 207 -3.86 -7.17 -17.20
C VAL A 207 -2.67 -6.75 -16.35
N ILE A 208 -2.86 -6.55 -15.06
CA ILE A 208 -1.76 -6.16 -14.18
C ILE A 208 -0.73 -7.28 -14.06
N ALA A 209 -1.15 -8.53 -13.90
CA ALA A 209 -0.24 -9.67 -13.85
C ALA A 209 0.60 -9.78 -15.13
N ALA A 210 -0.02 -9.61 -16.30
CA ALA A 210 0.69 -9.64 -17.58
C ALA A 210 1.72 -8.49 -17.71
N ILE A 211 1.39 -7.29 -17.25
CA ILE A 211 2.32 -6.15 -17.24
C ILE A 211 3.46 -6.40 -16.24
N ALA A 212 3.14 -6.88 -15.04
CA ALA A 212 4.13 -7.19 -14.02
C ALA A 212 5.13 -8.25 -14.50
N GLU A 213 4.66 -9.25 -15.24
CA GLU A 213 5.55 -10.26 -15.82
C GLU A 213 6.52 -9.66 -16.85
N ARG A 214 6.02 -8.82 -17.77
CA ARG A 214 6.90 -8.08 -18.70
C ARG A 214 7.89 -7.17 -17.96
N ALA A 215 7.46 -6.57 -16.86
CA ALA A 215 8.31 -5.73 -16.03
C ALA A 215 9.45 -6.54 -15.38
N ARG A 216 9.20 -7.77 -14.91
CA ARG A 216 10.24 -8.67 -14.37
C ARG A 216 11.24 -9.06 -15.45
N LEU A 217 10.75 -9.53 -16.60
CA LEU A 217 11.61 -9.93 -17.72
C LEU A 217 12.53 -8.81 -18.21
N ARG A 218 12.07 -7.54 -18.14
CA ARG A 218 12.90 -6.37 -18.47
C ARG A 218 13.96 -6.06 -17.40
N ARG A 219 13.70 -6.35 -16.12
CA ARG A 219 14.67 -6.11 -15.04
C ARG A 219 15.81 -7.13 -15.04
N ASP A 220 15.53 -8.35 -15.50
CA ASP A 220 16.46 -9.47 -15.46
C ASP A 220 17.31 -9.62 -16.73
N GLY A 221 17.03 -8.85 -17.79
CA GLY A 221 17.74 -8.88 -19.08
C GLY A 221 18.58 -7.62 -19.32
#